data_AF-A0A536TIF6-F1
#
_entry.id   AF-A0A536TIF6-F1
#
_cell.length_a   1.000
_cell.length_b   1.000
_cell.length_c   1.000
_cell.angle_alpha   90.00
_cell.angle_beta   90.00
_cell.angle_gamma   90.00
#
_symmetry.space_group_name_H-M   'P 1'
#
loop_
_entity.id
_entity.type
_entity.pdbx_description
1 polymer ?
#
loop_
_entity_poly.entity_id
_entity_poly.type
_entity_poly.pdbx_seq_one_letter_code
_entity_poly.pdbx_strand_id
1 'polypeptide(L)' 'MNRCFRSPVVETEAGGRRGGGTRLTPVGAEAVRRYRSAEKLAARAAAIELRKLQRLLEPMRS' A
#
# COMPACT_ATOMS: atom_id res chain seq x y z
N MET A 1 8.30 9.37 8.05
CA MET A 1 7.23 9.13 7.05
C MET A 1 6.83 10.38 6.24
N ASN A 2 6.72 11.57 6.86
CA ASN A 2 6.21 12.80 6.20
C ASN A 2 7.17 13.54 5.23
N ARG A 3 8.38 13.03 4.96
CA ARG A 3 9.36 13.68 4.06
C ARG A 3 9.52 13.01 2.69
N CYS A 4 8.85 11.88 2.46
CA CYS A 4 8.91 11.18 1.17
C CYS A 4 7.87 11.69 0.16
N PHE A 5 7.01 12.63 0.56
CA PHE A 5 5.95 13.19 -0.28
C PHE A 5 6.11 14.71 -0.39
N ARG A 6 5.89 15.26 -1.59
CA ARG A 6 5.98 16.69 -1.89
C ARG A 6 4.98 17.56 -1.10
N SER A 7 3.99 16.95 -0.45
CA SER A 7 3.02 17.62 0.42
C SER A 7 2.60 16.70 1.57
N PRO A 8 2.11 17.23 2.71
CA PRO A 8 1.64 16.43 3.83
C PRO A 8 0.53 15.46 3.39
N VAL A 9 0.75 14.16 3.60
CA VAL A 9 -0.24 13.11 3.27
C VAL A 9 -1.24 12.87 4.40
N VAL A 10 -0.97 13.42 5.58
CA VAL A 10 -1.84 13.36 6.75
C VAL A 10 -1.99 14.77 7.31
N GLU A 11 -3.22 15.17 7.58
CA GLU A 11 -3.52 16.34 8.40
C GLU A 11 -3.75 15.86 9.82
N THR A 12 -3.03 16.45 10.76
CA THR A 12 -3.25 16.22 12.19
C THR A 12 -4.17 17.34 12.65
N GLU A 13 -5.43 17.05 12.98
CA GLU A 13 -6.22 18.01 13.75
C GLU A 13 -5.50 18.22 15.09
N ALA A 14 -5.19 19.47 15.43
CA ALA A 14 -4.59 19.82 16.71
C ALA A 14 -5.47 19.24 17.83
N GLY A 15 -4.96 18.21 18.52
CA GLY A 15 -5.72 17.40 19.46
C GLY A 15 -6.16 18.20 20.68
N GLY A 16 -7.40 18.69 20.65
CA GLY A 16 -8.15 19.02 21.86
C GLY A 16 -8.62 17.74 22.58
N ARG A 17 -9.03 17.89 23.85
CA ARG A 17 -9.32 16.90 24.91
C ARG A 17 -10.17 15.65 24.57
N ARG A 18 -10.57 15.38 23.33
CA ARG A 18 -11.45 14.27 22.90
C ARG A 18 -11.03 13.52 21.61
N GLY A 19 -9.72 13.34 21.40
CA GLY A 19 -9.21 12.41 20.37
C GLY A 19 -8.95 13.09 19.03
N GLY A 20 -7.67 13.29 18.72
CA GLY A 20 -7.22 13.83 17.45
C GLY A 20 -7.43 12.81 16.33
N GLY A 21 -8.43 13.05 15.48
CA GLY A 21 -8.63 12.28 14.27
C GLY A 21 -7.49 12.58 13.30
N THR A 22 -6.73 11.55 12.91
CA THR A 22 -5.82 11.68 11.77
C THR A 22 -6.64 11.43 10.51
N ARG A 23 -6.87 12.47 9.70
CA ARG A 23 -7.49 12.31 8.38
C ARG A 23 -6.43 12.38 7.30
N LEU A 24 -6.61 11.55 6.27
CA LEU A 24 -5.83 11.65 5.05
C LEU A 24 -6.19 12.96 4.34
N THR A 25 -5.17 13.69 3.91
CA THR A 25 -5.39 14.80 2.97
C THR A 25 -5.82 14.23 1.61
N PRO A 26 -6.39 15.05 0.70
CA PRO A 26 -6.63 14.61 -0.68
C PRO A 26 -5.39 14.02 -1.35
N VAL A 27 -4.20 14.56 -1.05
CA VAL A 27 -2.90 14.04 -1.51
C VAL A 27 -2.60 12.68 -0.89
N GLY A 28 -2.85 12.51 0.41
CA GLY A 28 -2.72 11.22 1.09
C GLY A 28 -3.65 10.15 0.55
N ALA A 29 -4.91 10.50 0.26
CA ALA A 29 -5.86 9.59 -0.35
C ALA A 29 -5.41 9.16 -1.76
N GLU A 30 -4.91 10.08 -2.58
CA GLU A 30 -4.35 9.75 -3.90
C GLU A 30 -3.10 8.86 -3.79
N ALA A 31 -2.20 9.14 -2.84
CA ALA A 31 -1.03 8.30 -2.60
C ALA A 31 -1.44 6.85 -2.27
N VAL A 32 -2.43 6.66 -1.39
CA VAL A 32 -2.95 5.33 -1.05
C VAL A 32 -3.59 4.67 -2.28
N ARG A 33 -4.40 5.38 -3.07
CA ARG A 33 -4.99 4.84 -4.29
C ARG A 33 -3.93 4.36 -5.29
N ARG A 34 -2.91 5.18 -5.53
CA ARG A 34 -1.79 4.83 -6.44
C ARG A 34 -1.02 3.62 -5.94
N TYR A 35 -0.72 3.57 -4.65
CA TYR A 35 -0.04 2.43 -4.03
C TYR A 35 -0.83 1.13 -4.22
N ARG A 36 -2.14 1.13 -3.88
CA ARG A 36 -3.00 -0.05 -4.06
C ARG A 36 -3.14 -0.47 -5.53
N SER A 37 -3.15 0.50 -6.46
CA SER A 37 -3.16 0.21 -7.89
C SER A 37 -1.86 -0.47 -8.33
N ALA A 38 -0.71 0.05 -7.89
CA ALA A 38 0.59 -0.54 -8.17
C ALA A 38 0.73 -1.97 -7.62
N GLU A 39 0.27 -2.23 -6.38
CA GLU A 39 0.23 -3.59 -5.82
C GLU A 39 -0.59 -4.55 -6.69
N LYS A 40 -1.78 -4.14 -7.13
CA LYS A 40 -2.65 -4.96 -8.00
C LYS A 40 -2.00 -5.24 -9.35
N LEU A 41 -1.36 -4.23 -9.95
CA LEU A 41 -0.65 -4.38 -11.22
C LEU A 41 0.54 -5.32 -11.09
N ALA A 42 1.36 -5.14 -10.04
CA ALA A 42 2.50 -6.00 -9.76
C ALA A 42 2.07 -7.45 -9.52
N ALA A 43 1.04 -7.68 -8.71
CA ALA A 43 0.50 -9.01 -8.45
C ALA A 43 -0.01 -9.68 -9.74
N ARG A 44 -0.71 -8.93 -10.61
CA ARG A 44 -1.19 -9.44 -11.90
C ARG A 44 -0.04 -9.77 -12.85
N ALA A 45 0.94 -8.88 -12.95
CA ALA A 45 2.12 -9.10 -13.80
C ALA A 45 2.94 -10.31 -13.33
N ALA A 46 3.11 -10.47 -12.02
CA ALA A 46 3.86 -11.59 -11.44
C ALA A 46 3.08 -12.92 -11.46
N ALA A 47 1.75 -12.91 -11.58
CA ALA A 47 0.93 -14.12 -11.41
C ALA A 47 1.30 -15.28 -12.34
N ILE A 48 1.67 -14.99 -13.60
CA ILE A 48 2.05 -16.04 -14.56
C ILE A 48 3.39 -16.66 -14.16
N GLU A 49 4.39 -15.84 -13.87
CA GLU A 49 5.73 -16.31 -13.49
C GLU A 49 5.71 -17.04 -12.15
N LEU A 50 4.92 -16.56 -11.18
CA LEU A 50 4.72 -17.26 -9.91
C LEU A 50 4.08 -18.64 -10.11
N ARG A 51 3.10 -18.79 -11.02
CA ARG A 51 2.53 -20.11 -11.35
C ARG A 51 3.52 -21.03 -12.07
N LYS A 52 4.42 -20.48 -12.88
CA LYS A 52 5.50 -21.27 -13.50
C LYS A 52 6.48 -21.75 -12.45
N LEU A 53 6.89 -20.85 -11.56
CA LEU A 53 7.78 -21.18 -10.44
C LEU A 53 7.15 -22.24 -9.53
N GLN A 54 5.86 -22.11 -9.19
CA GLN A 54 5.14 -23.12 -8.40
C GLN A 54 5.13 -24.51 -9.02
N ARG A 55 5.18 -24.62 -10.37
CA ARG A 55 5.27 -25.92 -11.06
C ARG A 55 6.66 -26.55 -11.01
N LEU A 56 7.70 -25.74 -10.76
CA LEU A 56 9.08 -26.23 -10.59
C LEU A 56 9.36 -26.68 -9.15
N LEU A 57 8.56 -26.21 -8.19
CA LEU A 57 8.66 -26.66 -6.81
C LEU A 57 8.03 -28.05 -6.72
N GLU A 58 8.83 -29.07 -6.40
CA GLU A 58 8.29 -30.39 -6.07
C GLU A 58 7.34 -30.26 -4.86
N PRO A 59 6.23 -31.02 -4.82
CA PRO A 59 5.43 -31.09 -3.61
C PRO A 59 6.32 -31.61 -2.49
N MET A 60 6.49 -30.79 -1.45
CA MET A 60 7.19 -31.19 -0.23
C MET A 60 6.44 -32.41 0.32
N ARG A 61 6.99 -33.60 0.07
CA ARG A 61 6.47 -34.87 0.57
C ARG A 61 6.44 -34.78 2.10
N SER A 62 5.24 -34.69 2.66
CA SER A 62 4.98 -34.88 4.10
C SER A 62 4.63 -36.34 4.37
#